data_AF-A0A935X987-F1
#
_entry.id   AF-A0A935X987-F1
#
_cell.length_a   1.000
_cell.length_b   1.000
_cell.length_c   1.000
_cell.angle_alpha   90.00
_cell.angle_beta   90.00
_cell.angle_gamma   90.00
#
_symmetry.space_group_name_H-M   'P 1'
#
loop_
_entity.id
_entity.type
_entity.pdbx_description
1 polymer ?
#
loop_
_entity_poly.entity_id
_entity_poly.type
_entity_poly.pdbx_seq_one_letter_code
_entity_poly.pdbx_strand_id
1 'polypeptide(L)'
;MDQRFPAGAHVYTLSGLGQSESVTLNAAVGPYPDAFPYLTGSTFSDLQGMEAGNAFDFHISPIGTPAPGTEQTITFFVDDVLTGETRFSSGGLAAPSVTTLTMPANTLQAGRTYQFQFYLGNRVDLTADNAAGASQGFTLLTTGEFTTAVPEPETVGLMFAGLGVLGAALRRRTAA
;
A
#
# COMPACT_ATOMS: atom_id res chain seq x y z
N MET A 1 -4.88 22.61 -2.08
CA MET A 1 -3.86 23.46 -1.44
C MET A 1 -4.55 24.73 -0.97
N ASP A 2 -4.49 25.09 0.31
CA ASP A 2 -5.02 26.38 0.77
C ASP A 2 -4.13 27.49 0.20
N GLN A 3 -4.69 28.33 -0.66
CA GLN A 3 -3.97 29.41 -1.35
C GLN A 3 -3.36 30.45 -0.39
N ARG A 4 -3.69 30.37 0.90
CA ARG A 4 -3.24 31.34 1.91
C ARG A 4 -1.80 31.14 2.38
N PHE A 5 -1.17 29.99 2.12
CA PHE A 5 0.22 29.72 2.55
C PHE A 5 1.02 28.98 1.46
N PRO A 6 1.57 29.71 0.46
CA PRO A 6 2.42 29.10 -0.57
C PRO A 6 3.74 28.59 0.02
N ALA A 7 4.39 27.63 -0.65
CA ALA A 7 5.71 27.14 -0.23
C ALA A 7 6.75 28.28 -0.24
N GLY A 8 7.66 28.29 0.74
CA GLY A 8 8.70 29.30 0.86
C GLY A 8 8.98 29.77 2.29
N ALA A 9 9.91 30.71 2.41
CA ALA A 9 10.22 31.39 3.67
C ALA A 9 9.13 32.40 4.01
N HIS A 10 8.47 32.23 5.15
CA HIS A 10 7.51 33.18 5.69
C HIS A 10 8.11 33.85 6.92
N VAL A 11 8.20 35.18 6.87
CA VAL A 11 8.67 35.98 8.00
C VAL A 11 7.46 36.45 8.78
N TYR A 12 7.35 36.01 10.03
CA TYR A 12 6.34 36.48 10.96
C TYR A 12 6.98 37.48 11.90
N THR A 13 6.46 38.70 11.92
CA THR A 13 6.93 39.76 12.80
C THR A 13 5.92 39.97 13.91
N LEU A 14 6.34 39.78 15.15
CA LEU A 14 5.57 40.18 16.32
C LEU A 14 5.99 41.60 16.69
N SER A 15 5.02 42.53 16.69
CA SER A 15 5.27 43.93 17.04
C SER A 15 4.48 44.32 18.30
N GLY A 16 5.17 44.90 19.29
CA GLY A 16 4.56 45.42 20.52
C GLY A 16 5.46 46.44 21.24
N LEU A 17 4.85 47.47 21.84
CA LEU A 17 5.51 48.52 22.66
C LEU A 17 6.89 48.99 22.17
N GLY A 18 7.02 49.29 20.87
CA GLY A 18 8.25 49.82 20.27
C GLY A 18 9.35 48.78 20.01
N GLN A 19 9.07 47.50 20.26
CA GLN A 19 9.92 46.36 19.90
C GLN A 19 9.28 45.59 18.74
N SER A 20 10.12 45.02 17.89
CA SER A 20 9.68 44.08 16.86
C SER A 20 10.67 42.95 16.76
N GLU A 21 10.18 41.73 16.90
CA GLU A 21 10.96 40.51 16.75
C GLU A 21 10.40 39.74 15.56
N SER A 22 11.30 39.24 14.71
CA SER A 22 10.91 38.48 13.53
C SER A 22 11.44 37.07 13.62
N VAL A 23 10.57 36.11 13.30
CA VAL A 23 10.93 34.71 13.12
C VAL A 23 10.71 34.33 11.67
N THR A 24 11.73 33.73 11.06
CA THR A 24 11.63 33.18 9.70
C THR A 24 11.26 31.72 9.81
N LEU A 25 10.05 31.37 9.37
CA LEU A 25 9.63 30.00 9.20
C LEU A 25 9.86 29.60 7.74
N ASN A 26 10.85 28.74 7.51
CA ASN A 26 11.06 28.12 6.22
C ASN A 26 10.08 26.96 6.05
N ALA A 27 8.95 27.20 5.39
CA ALA A 27 8.09 26.14 4.87
C ALA A 27 8.71 25.60 3.57
N ALA A 28 9.84 24.92 3.71
CA ALA A 28 10.54 24.27 2.60
C ALA A 28 9.75 23.02 2.20
N VAL A 29 8.82 23.21 1.25
CA VAL A 29 7.76 22.25 0.93
C VAL A 29 6.81 22.12 2.12
N GLY A 30 5.49 22.18 1.89
CA GLY A 30 4.54 21.98 2.98
C GLY A 30 4.79 20.63 3.68
N PRO A 31 4.29 20.42 4.91
CA PRO A 31 4.42 19.12 5.58
C PRO A 31 3.85 17.99 4.71
N TYR A 32 2.87 18.31 3.87
CA TYR A 32 2.18 17.41 2.95
C TYR A 32 3.13 16.72 1.96
N PRO A 33 2.88 15.44 1.61
CA PRO A 33 3.63 14.78 0.58
C PRO A 33 3.28 15.45 -0.75
N ASP A 34 4.29 15.57 -1.57
CA ASP A 34 4.23 16.05 -2.94
C ASP A 34 3.45 15.11 -3.88
N ALA A 35 3.24 13.85 -3.49
CA ALA A 35 2.44 12.88 -4.24
C ALA A 35 1.73 11.86 -3.33
N PHE A 36 0.60 11.34 -3.83
CA PHE A 36 -0.06 10.18 -3.23
C PHE A 36 0.63 8.89 -3.71
N PRO A 37 1.01 7.99 -2.80
CA PRO A 37 1.54 6.70 -3.20
C PRO A 37 0.44 5.84 -3.84
N TYR A 38 0.81 5.18 -4.93
CA TYR A 38 -0.05 4.30 -5.71
C TYR A 38 0.71 3.04 -6.13
N LEU A 39 0.00 2.00 -6.56
CA LEU A 39 0.62 0.78 -7.07
C LEU A 39 1.15 1.02 -8.50
N THR A 40 2.45 0.85 -8.71
CA THR A 40 3.12 1.18 -10.01
C THR A 40 3.28 -0.01 -10.94
N GLY A 41 3.25 -1.24 -10.41
CA GLY A 41 3.47 -2.48 -11.16
C GLY A 41 2.31 -3.48 -11.09
N SER A 42 1.29 -3.17 -10.30
CA SER A 42 0.03 -3.91 -10.24
C SER A 42 -1.11 -2.91 -10.43
N THR A 43 -1.76 -2.97 -11.57
CA THR A 43 -3.09 -2.40 -11.70
C THR A 43 -4.05 -3.22 -10.84
N PHE A 44 -5.17 -2.62 -10.44
CA PHE A 44 -6.27 -3.36 -9.81
C PHE A 44 -6.61 -4.65 -10.57
N SER A 45 -6.49 -4.64 -11.89
CA SER A 45 -6.71 -5.76 -12.79
C SER A 45 -5.71 -6.91 -12.58
N ASP A 46 -4.45 -6.60 -12.23
CA ASP A 46 -3.41 -7.62 -12.00
C ASP A 46 -3.60 -8.36 -10.66
N LEU A 47 -4.37 -7.77 -9.74
CA LEU A 47 -4.78 -8.42 -8.49
C LEU A 47 -6.04 -9.30 -8.68
N GLN A 48 -6.80 -9.11 -9.77
CA GLN A 48 -7.98 -9.92 -10.03
C GLN A 48 -7.59 -11.32 -10.50
N GLY A 49 -8.07 -12.34 -9.80
CA GLY A 49 -7.67 -13.72 -10.08
C GLY A 49 -6.27 -14.06 -9.58
N MET A 50 -5.72 -13.31 -8.62
CA MET A 50 -4.45 -13.66 -8.01
C MET A 50 -4.51 -15.07 -7.36
N GLU A 51 -3.53 -15.91 -7.68
CA GLU A 51 -3.42 -17.26 -7.12
C GLU A 51 -2.94 -17.21 -5.68
N ALA A 52 -3.83 -17.52 -4.73
CA ALA A 52 -3.54 -17.44 -3.30
C ALA A 52 -2.40 -18.36 -2.82
N GLY A 53 -2.10 -19.41 -3.60
CA GLY A 53 -1.00 -20.34 -3.33
C GLY A 53 0.40 -19.78 -3.61
N ASN A 54 0.51 -18.62 -4.25
CA ASN A 54 1.77 -18.00 -4.60
C ASN A 54 2.08 -16.79 -3.72
N ALA A 55 3.36 -16.49 -3.54
CA ALA A 55 3.78 -15.21 -2.97
C ALA A 55 3.49 -14.09 -3.98
N PHE A 56 3.26 -12.88 -3.48
CA PHE A 56 2.95 -11.73 -4.31
C PHE A 56 3.73 -10.50 -3.88
N ASP A 57 4.29 -9.78 -4.85
CA ASP A 57 5.02 -8.54 -4.64
C ASP A 57 4.15 -7.33 -5.03
N PHE A 58 3.84 -6.51 -4.04
CA PHE A 58 3.20 -5.21 -4.27
C PHE A 58 4.26 -4.18 -4.59
N HIS A 59 4.22 -3.64 -5.81
CA HIS A 59 5.09 -2.55 -6.25
C HIS A 59 4.43 -1.20 -6.00
N ILE A 60 5.14 -0.33 -5.29
CA ILE A 60 4.64 0.97 -4.85
C ILE A 60 5.42 2.07 -5.56
N SER A 61 4.74 3.15 -5.94
CA SER A 61 5.40 4.35 -6.44
C SER A 61 6.44 4.86 -5.46
N PRO A 62 7.59 5.36 -5.93
CA PRO A 62 8.54 6.07 -5.08
C PRO A 62 7.82 7.17 -4.30
N ILE A 63 8.09 7.25 -3.00
CA ILE A 63 7.57 8.33 -2.16
C ILE A 63 8.61 9.45 -2.14
N GLY A 64 8.15 10.69 -2.23
CA GLY A 64 9.01 11.87 -2.13
C GLY A 64 9.80 11.89 -0.82
N THR A 65 10.99 12.49 -0.84
CA THR A 65 11.80 12.62 0.37
C THR A 65 11.09 13.56 1.35
N PRO A 66 10.93 13.19 2.63
CA PRO A 66 10.33 14.08 3.62
C PRO A 66 11.07 15.42 3.74
N ALA A 67 10.32 16.46 4.14
CA ALA A 67 10.95 17.68 4.62
C ALA A 67 11.86 17.38 5.84
N PRO A 68 12.95 18.13 6.05
CA PRO A 68 13.83 17.92 7.20
C PRO A 68 13.06 17.92 8.53
N GLY A 69 13.39 16.97 9.42
CA GLY A 69 12.70 16.81 10.71
C GLY A 69 11.34 16.11 10.64
N THR A 70 11.03 15.49 9.49
CA THR A 70 9.80 14.74 9.26
C THR A 70 10.07 13.24 9.21
N GLU A 71 9.35 12.46 10.00
CA GLU A 71 9.31 11.01 9.89
C GLU A 71 8.20 10.58 8.94
N GLN A 72 8.51 9.70 7.98
CA GLN A 72 7.51 9.08 7.12
C GLN A 72 7.49 7.57 7.33
N THR A 73 6.29 7.03 7.48
CA THR A 73 6.05 5.60 7.69
C THR A 73 5.00 5.11 6.71
N ILE A 74 5.29 3.96 6.10
CA ILE A 74 4.35 3.22 5.27
C ILE A 74 3.82 2.05 6.07
N THR A 75 2.51 1.84 6.02
CA THR A 75 1.89 0.61 6.50
C THR A 75 0.91 0.09 5.46
N PHE A 76 1.03 -1.17 5.11
CA PHE A 76 0.14 -1.84 4.17
C PHE A 76 -0.62 -2.96 4.87
N PHE A 77 -1.91 -3.07 4.59
CA PHE A 77 -2.80 -4.10 5.09
C PHE A 77 -3.55 -4.78 3.95
N VAL A 78 -3.86 -6.05 4.16
CA VAL A 78 -4.84 -6.82 3.37
C VAL A 78 -5.82 -7.46 4.33
N ASP A 79 -7.09 -7.10 4.21
CA ASP A 79 -8.18 -7.52 5.08
C ASP A 79 -9.18 -8.38 4.31
N ASP A 80 -9.67 -9.46 4.93
CA ASP A 80 -10.77 -10.28 4.40
C ASP A 80 -12.07 -9.48 4.49
N VAL A 81 -12.72 -9.21 3.36
CA VAL A 81 -13.94 -8.38 3.32
C VAL A 81 -15.12 -9.06 4.03
N LEU A 82 -15.16 -10.40 4.01
CA LEU A 82 -16.26 -11.14 4.63
C LEU A 82 -16.12 -11.17 6.15
N THR A 83 -14.91 -11.39 6.66
CA THR A 83 -14.68 -11.56 8.11
C THR A 83 -14.14 -10.32 8.82
N GLY A 84 -13.65 -9.33 8.07
CA GLY A 84 -12.95 -8.15 8.59
C GLY A 84 -11.57 -8.47 9.19
N GLU A 85 -11.03 -9.66 8.95
CA GLU A 85 -9.78 -10.11 9.55
C GLU A 85 -8.58 -9.68 8.70
N THR A 86 -7.59 -9.04 9.31
CA THR A 86 -6.32 -8.73 8.67
C THR A 86 -5.54 -10.01 8.38
N ARG A 87 -5.35 -10.32 7.10
CA ARG A 87 -4.56 -11.45 6.62
C ARG A 87 -3.09 -11.10 6.46
N PHE A 88 -2.79 -9.86 6.13
CA PHE A 88 -1.42 -9.39 5.94
C PHE A 88 -1.23 -7.99 6.49
N SER A 89 -0.07 -7.76 7.11
CA SER A 89 0.41 -6.43 7.47
C SER A 89 1.92 -6.35 7.25
N SER A 90 2.39 -5.25 6.66
CA SER A 90 3.82 -5.00 6.49
C SER A 90 4.54 -4.63 7.79
N GLY A 91 3.80 -4.28 8.85
CA GLY A 91 4.33 -3.45 9.93
C GLY A 91 4.66 -2.03 9.45
N GLY A 92 4.84 -1.08 10.37
CA GLY A 92 5.27 0.26 10.01
C GLY A 92 6.70 0.25 9.46
N LEU A 93 6.87 0.61 8.19
CA LEU A 93 8.16 0.64 7.52
C LEU A 93 8.60 2.08 7.27
N ALA A 94 9.87 2.38 7.48
CA ALA A 94 10.41 3.71 7.20
C ALA A 94 10.41 3.98 5.68
N ALA A 95 9.80 5.09 5.27
CA ALA A 95 9.88 5.61 3.91
C ALA A 95 11.14 6.50 3.75
N PRO A 96 11.63 6.82 2.53
CA PRO A 96 11.08 6.49 1.21
C PRO A 96 11.72 5.24 0.54
N SER A 97 12.54 4.48 1.25
CA SER A 97 13.36 3.40 0.67
C SER A 97 12.57 2.14 0.26
N VAL A 98 11.29 2.05 0.63
CA VAL A 98 10.47 0.87 0.36
C VAL A 98 9.64 1.08 -0.90
N THR A 99 9.97 0.35 -1.96
CA THR A 99 9.22 0.34 -3.24
C THR A 99 8.55 -1.01 -3.54
N THR A 100 8.82 -2.03 -2.73
CA THR A 100 8.26 -3.38 -2.91
C THR A 100 7.91 -3.97 -1.55
N LEU A 101 6.72 -4.57 -1.44
CA LEU A 101 6.27 -5.34 -0.28
C LEU A 101 5.89 -6.75 -0.71
N THR A 102 6.53 -7.75 -0.11
CA THR A 102 6.25 -9.16 -0.40
C THR A 102 5.25 -9.73 0.60
N MET A 103 4.12 -10.20 0.10
CA MET A 103 3.19 -11.03 0.85
C MET A 103 3.52 -12.52 0.60
N PRO A 104 3.76 -13.32 1.66
CA PRO A 104 4.07 -14.73 1.51
C PRO A 104 2.94 -15.54 0.85
N ALA A 105 3.32 -16.66 0.24
CA ALA A 105 2.38 -17.65 -0.29
C ALA A 105 1.43 -18.17 0.80
N ASN A 106 0.20 -18.55 0.42
CA ASN A 106 -0.82 -19.10 1.31
C ASN A 106 -1.25 -18.17 2.45
N THR A 107 -0.95 -16.87 2.35
CA THR A 107 -1.47 -15.84 3.27
C THR A 107 -2.97 -15.62 3.07
N LEU A 108 -3.44 -15.77 1.82
CA LEU A 108 -4.84 -15.60 1.43
C LEU A 108 -5.49 -16.96 1.14
N GLN A 109 -6.82 -16.98 1.08
CA GLN A 109 -7.61 -18.12 0.64
C GLN A 109 -8.07 -17.90 -0.80
N ALA A 110 -8.22 -18.99 -1.55
CA ALA A 110 -8.77 -18.98 -2.90
C ALA A 110 -10.25 -18.57 -2.93
N GLY A 111 -10.67 -17.91 -4.01
CA GLY A 111 -12.06 -17.51 -4.24
C GLY A 111 -12.62 -16.49 -3.24
N ARG A 112 -11.76 -15.73 -2.56
CA ARG A 112 -12.15 -14.75 -1.56
C ARG A 112 -11.86 -13.33 -2.00
N THR A 113 -12.72 -12.41 -1.55
CA THR A 113 -12.55 -10.98 -1.75
C THR A 113 -11.82 -10.36 -0.57
N TYR A 114 -10.80 -9.57 -0.88
CA TYR A 114 -9.96 -8.86 0.06
C TYR A 114 -9.95 -7.38 -0.26
N GLN A 115 -9.76 -6.55 0.76
CA GLN A 115 -9.49 -5.13 0.63
C GLN A 115 -8.03 -4.90 0.97
N PHE A 116 -7.30 -4.18 0.12
CA PHE A 116 -5.99 -3.65 0.49
C PHE A 116 -6.12 -2.20 0.96
N GLN A 117 -5.27 -1.83 1.91
CA GLN A 117 -5.17 -0.49 2.45
C GLN A 117 -3.71 -0.10 2.54
N PHE A 118 -3.37 1.05 1.96
CA PHE A 118 -2.04 1.61 1.96
C PHE A 118 -2.08 2.94 2.71
N TYR A 119 -1.44 2.98 3.87
CA TYR A 119 -1.32 4.18 4.70
C TYR A 119 0.08 4.77 4.55
N LEU A 120 0.14 6.05 4.17
CA LEU A 120 1.35 6.86 4.30
C LEU A 120 1.15 7.84 5.44
N GLY A 121 1.80 7.55 6.57
CA GLY A 121 1.93 8.47 7.68
C GLY A 121 3.12 9.40 7.46
N ASN A 122 2.94 10.67 7.74
CA ASN A 122 4.00 11.65 7.76
C ASN A 122 3.78 12.53 8.98
N ARG A 123 4.82 12.63 9.80
CA ARG A 123 4.78 13.27 11.11
C ARG A 123 5.99 14.17 11.30
N VAL A 124 5.71 15.41 11.69
CA VAL A 124 6.72 16.38 12.12
C VAL A 124 6.57 16.56 13.62
N ASP A 125 7.59 16.15 14.37
CA ASP A 125 7.68 16.46 15.80
C ASP A 125 8.44 17.78 15.97
N LEU A 126 7.72 18.88 16.22
CA LEU A 126 8.30 20.22 16.39
C LEU A 126 8.92 20.34 17.79
N THR A 127 10.05 19.68 18.04
CA THR A 127 10.68 19.66 19.37
C THR A 127 11.92 20.53 19.52
N ALA A 128 12.28 21.32 18.50
CA ALA A 128 13.57 22.03 18.58
C ALA A 128 13.60 23.20 19.59
N ASP A 129 12.52 23.98 19.81
CA ASP A 129 12.72 25.24 20.58
C ASP A 129 11.54 25.84 21.39
N ASN A 130 10.35 25.25 21.52
CA ASN A 130 9.34 25.86 22.40
C ASN A 130 8.39 24.84 23.05
N ALA A 131 8.63 24.59 24.34
CA ALA A 131 7.83 24.12 25.50
C ALA A 131 6.39 23.54 25.37
N ALA A 132 5.82 23.29 24.20
CA ALA A 132 4.59 22.55 24.02
C ALA A 132 4.80 21.61 22.84
N GLY A 133 4.86 20.30 23.10
CA GLY A 133 5.09 19.25 22.10
C GLY A 133 4.01 19.24 21.01
N ALA A 134 4.17 20.11 20.03
CA ALA A 134 3.31 20.21 18.87
C ALA A 134 3.81 19.19 17.83
N SER A 135 3.03 18.13 17.65
CA SER A 135 3.20 17.21 16.53
C SER A 135 2.16 17.57 15.48
N GLN A 136 2.60 17.70 14.22
CA GLN A 136 1.70 17.74 13.09
C GLN A 136 1.86 16.43 12.33
N GLY A 137 0.74 15.73 12.13
CA GLY A 137 0.73 14.47 11.37
C GLY A 137 -0.43 14.44 10.41
N PHE A 138 -0.23 13.78 9.28
CA PHE A 138 -1.31 13.42 8.38
C PHE A 138 -1.08 12.00 7.86
N THR A 139 -2.19 11.37 7.48
CA THR A 139 -2.18 10.03 6.92
C THR A 139 -2.93 10.06 5.60
N LEU A 140 -2.26 9.63 4.53
CA LEU A 140 -2.92 9.38 3.25
C LEU A 140 -3.32 7.91 3.19
N LEU A 141 -4.51 7.64 2.68
CA LEU A 141 -5.05 6.30 2.50
C LEU A 141 -5.36 6.06 1.02
N THR A 142 -4.74 5.03 0.46
CA THR A 142 -5.12 4.44 -0.83
C THR A 142 -5.70 3.05 -0.58
N THR A 143 -6.83 2.73 -1.21
CA THR A 143 -7.50 1.44 -1.00
C THR A 143 -8.09 0.89 -2.29
N GLY A 144 -8.29 -0.42 -2.34
CA GLY A 144 -9.00 -1.13 -3.38
C GLY A 144 -9.35 -2.55 -2.93
N GLU A 145 -10.19 -3.23 -3.70
CA GLU A 145 -10.64 -4.59 -3.42
C GLU A 145 -10.23 -5.56 -4.53
N PHE A 146 -9.93 -6.81 -4.22
CA PHE A 146 -9.64 -7.81 -5.25
C PHE A 146 -10.11 -9.19 -4.82
N THR A 147 -10.39 -10.04 -5.81
CA THR A 147 -10.80 -11.42 -5.57
C THR A 147 -9.72 -12.38 -6.05
N THR A 148 -9.31 -13.31 -5.19
CA THR A 148 -8.34 -14.36 -5.54
C THR A 148 -8.97 -15.38 -6.49
N ALA A 149 -8.15 -16.00 -7.35
CA ALA A 149 -8.61 -17.09 -8.20
C ALA A 149 -9.12 -18.25 -7.36
N VAL A 150 -10.11 -18.97 -7.91
CA VAL A 150 -10.44 -20.31 -7.47
C VAL A 150 -9.59 -21.24 -8.34
N PRO A 151 -8.62 -21.97 -7.78
CA PRO A 151 -7.90 -22.98 -8.54
C PRO A 151 -8.92 -23.89 -9.20
N GLU A 152 -8.82 -24.08 -10.52
CA GLU A 152 -9.72 -25.01 -11.19
C GLU A 152 -9.59 -26.36 -10.46
N PRO A 153 -10.71 -26.97 -10.01
CA PRO A 153 -10.66 -28.33 -9.51
C PRO A 153 -9.97 -29.19 -10.57
N GLU A 154 -9.39 -30.30 -10.16
CA GLU A 154 -8.69 -31.28 -11.01
C GLU A 154 -9.50 -31.81 -12.21
N THR A 155 -10.63 -31.22 -12.59
CA THR A 155 -11.36 -31.33 -13.85
C THR A 155 -10.44 -31.49 -15.06
N VAL A 156 -9.31 -30.80 -15.15
CA VAL A 156 -8.32 -31.04 -16.22
C VAL A 156 -7.67 -32.42 -16.09
N GLY A 157 -7.25 -32.81 -14.89
CA GLY A 157 -6.74 -34.14 -14.58
C GLY A 157 -7.77 -35.26 -14.80
N LEU A 158 -9.03 -35.03 -14.42
CA LEU A 158 -10.17 -35.93 -14.67
C LEU A 158 -10.55 -35.98 -16.15
N MET A 159 -10.38 -34.90 -16.91
CA MET A 159 -10.62 -34.87 -18.36
C MET A 159 -9.53 -35.67 -19.09
N PHE A 160 -8.26 -35.54 -18.72
CA PHE A 160 -7.18 -36.36 -19.25
C PHE A 160 -7.26 -37.82 -18.81
N ALA A 161 -7.60 -38.09 -17.55
CA ALA A 161 -7.83 -39.45 -17.06
C ALA A 161 -9.05 -40.09 -17.75
N GLY A 162 -10.14 -39.35 -17.90
CA GLY A 162 -11.36 -39.79 -18.58
C GLY A 162 -11.14 -40.10 -20.06
N LEU A 163 -10.43 -39.21 -20.79
CA LEU A 163 -10.05 -39.44 -22.18
C LEU A 163 -9.03 -40.58 -22.32
N GLY A 164 -8.10 -40.73 -21.39
CA GLY A 164 -7.13 -41.83 -21.35
C GLY A 164 -7.78 -43.20 -21.15
N VAL A 165 -8.77 -43.30 -20.25
CA VAL A 165 -9.55 -44.53 -20.01
C VAL A 165 -10.43 -44.87 -21.21
N LEU A 166 -11.08 -43.87 -21.84
CA LEU A 166 -11.86 -44.06 -23.06
C LEU A 166 -11.00 -44.50 -24.25
N GLY A 167 -9.82 -43.91 -24.42
CA GLY A 167 -8.86 -44.31 -25.46
C GLY A 167 -8.35 -45.74 -25.29
N ALA A 168 -8.05 -46.16 -24.06
CA ALA A 168 -7.64 -47.52 -23.75
C ALA A 168 -8.78 -48.55 -23.94
N ALA A 169 -10.02 -48.18 -23.61
CA ALA A 169 -11.19 -49.03 -23.81
C ALA A 169 -11.52 -49.23 -25.31
N LEU A 170 -11.39 -48.17 -26.12
CA LEU A 170 -11.61 -48.23 -27.57
C LEU A 170 -10.51 -49.05 -28.26
N ARG A 171 -9.24 -48.94 -27.83
CA ARG A 171 -8.12 -49.74 -28.39
C ARG A 171 -8.24 -51.23 -28.11
N ARG A 172 -8.90 -51.63 -27.01
CA ARG A 172 -9.16 -53.04 -26.70
C ARG A 172 -10.26 -53.66 -27.57
N ARG A 173 -11.17 -52.86 -28.14
CA ARG A 173 -12.27 -53.37 -28.98
C ARG A 173 -11.90 -53.60 -30.44
N THR A 174 -10.77 -53.05 -30.91
CA THR A 174 -10.25 -53.26 -32.27
C THR A 174 -9.20 -54.37 -32.37
N ALA A 175 -8.78 -54.96 -31.24
CA ALA A 175 -7.77 -56.01 -31.18
C ALA A 175 -8.35 -57.41 -30.84
N ALA A 176 -9.66 -57.57 -30.89
CA ALA A 176 -10.38 -58.85 -30.78
C ALA A 176 -11.17 -59.08 -32.07
#